data_AF-A0A2T7U1D3-F1
#
_entry.id   AF-A0A2T7U1D3-F1
#
_cell.length_a   1.000
_cell.length_b   1.000
_cell.length_c   1.000
_cell.angle_alpha   90.00
_cell.angle_beta   90.00
_cell.angle_gamma   90.00
#
_symmetry.space_group_name_H-M   'P 1'
#
loop_
_entity.id
_entity.type
_entity.pdbx_description
1 polymer ?
#
loop_
_entity_poly.entity_id
_entity_poly.type
_entity_poly.pdbx_seq_one_letter_code
_entity_poly.pdbx_strand_id
1 'polypeptide(L)'
;MKVFSFFSGTAAALALVTGLAAAQPAAARDRMSPGAAAAVGALGGLAVGTIVGATIAQQPAYAAPAPVYVAPPPPPPPTRVYVEQPGTVVYEHHRPRRVYVERCTTERYREWVPGWGWEYRSRQVCN
;
A
#
# COMPACT_ATOMS: atom_id res chain seq x y z
N MET A 1 36.89 -6.96 -17.76
CA MET A 1 36.50 -5.78 -16.96
C MET A 1 37.75 -4.95 -16.68
N LYS A 2 38.03 -3.94 -17.51
CA LYS A 2 39.31 -3.20 -17.54
C LYS A 2 39.06 -1.69 -17.67
N VAL A 3 38.06 -1.18 -16.95
CA VAL A 3 37.56 0.21 -17.03
C VAL A 3 37.97 1.06 -15.81
N PHE A 4 38.52 0.45 -14.76
CA PHE A 4 38.80 1.14 -13.50
C PHE A 4 40.14 1.90 -13.43
N SER A 5 41.01 1.81 -14.45
CA SER A 5 42.33 2.45 -14.37
C SER A 5 42.39 3.89 -14.89
N PHE A 6 41.39 4.35 -15.66
CA PHE A 6 41.39 5.70 -16.23
C PHE A 6 40.89 6.79 -15.26
N PHE A 7 40.03 6.44 -14.29
CA PHE A 7 39.47 7.40 -13.33
C PHE A 7 40.49 7.86 -12.26
N SER A 8 41.51 7.04 -11.99
CA SER A 8 42.54 7.35 -10.98
C SER A 8 43.49 8.47 -11.46
N GLY A 9 43.87 8.47 -12.74
CA GLY A 9 44.78 9.47 -13.31
C GLY A 9 44.18 10.88 -13.34
N THR A 10 42.90 11.01 -13.69
CA THR A 10 42.19 12.31 -13.68
C THR A 10 42.00 12.86 -12.28
N ALA A 11 41.72 11.99 -11.29
CA ALA A 11 41.56 12.42 -9.90
C ALA A 11 42.88 12.92 -9.31
N ALA A 12 44.00 12.24 -9.60
CA ALA A 12 45.33 12.68 -9.18
C ALA A 12 45.77 13.99 -9.86
N ALA A 13 45.45 14.16 -11.15
CA ALA A 13 45.74 15.41 -11.88
C ALA A 13 44.91 16.59 -11.34
N LEU A 14 43.61 16.38 -11.07
CA LEU A 14 42.76 17.40 -10.43
C LEU A 14 43.26 17.74 -9.01
N ALA A 15 43.67 16.75 -8.23
CA ALA A 15 44.22 16.96 -6.89
C ALA A 15 45.55 17.73 -6.88
N LEU A 16 46.41 17.50 -7.88
CA LEU A 16 47.65 18.28 -8.07
C LEU A 16 47.37 19.72 -8.48
N VAL A 17 46.41 19.96 -9.38
CA VAL A 17 46.03 21.31 -9.82
C VAL A 17 45.34 22.09 -8.69
N THR A 18 44.45 21.46 -7.92
CA THR A 18 43.84 22.09 -6.74
C THR A 18 44.85 22.28 -5.61
N GLY A 19 45.80 21.36 -5.45
CA GLY A 19 46.91 21.48 -4.51
C GLY A 19 47.84 22.66 -4.83
N LEU A 20 48.17 22.89 -6.11
CA LEU A 20 48.94 24.07 -6.53
C LEU A 20 48.15 25.37 -6.40
N ALA A 21 46.82 25.36 -6.61
CA ALA A 21 45.98 26.54 -6.38
C ALA A 21 45.84 26.90 -4.90
N ALA A 22 45.93 25.92 -3.99
CA ALA A 22 45.94 26.11 -2.54
C ALA A 22 47.33 26.50 -2.00
N ALA A 23 48.40 26.27 -2.76
CA ALA A 23 49.73 26.76 -2.46
C ALA A 23 49.83 28.27 -2.76
N GLN A 24 49.27 29.06 -1.83
CA GLN A 24 49.65 30.43 -1.49
C GLN A 24 49.26 31.56 -2.47
N PRO A 25 48.05 32.16 -2.35
CA PRO A 25 47.90 33.58 -2.67
C PRO A 25 48.50 34.47 -1.56
N ALA A 26 48.78 33.92 -0.38
CA ALA A 26 49.16 34.69 0.81
C ALA A 26 50.50 35.44 0.64
N ALA A 27 51.50 34.84 -0.02
CA ALA A 27 52.81 35.47 -0.21
C ALA A 27 52.82 36.64 -1.23
N ALA A 28 51.77 36.78 -2.05
CA ALA A 28 51.62 37.90 -2.99
C ALA A 28 50.68 39.01 -2.45
N ARG A 29 49.87 38.70 -1.43
CA ARG A 29 48.90 39.63 -0.83
C ARG A 29 49.57 40.73 -0.01
N ASP A 30 50.75 40.48 0.54
CA ASP A 30 51.45 41.41 1.44
C ASP A 30 51.89 42.73 0.77
N ARG A 31 51.85 42.83 -0.57
CA ARG A 31 52.17 44.06 -1.33
C ARG A 31 50.99 44.63 -2.12
N MET A 32 49.79 44.06 -2.01
CA MET A 32 48.66 44.41 -2.88
C MET A 32 47.52 45.01 -2.06
N SER A 33 47.02 46.18 -2.47
CA SER A 33 45.86 46.79 -1.82
C SER A 33 44.62 45.89 -1.97
N PRO A 34 43.65 45.96 -1.04
CA PRO A 34 42.45 45.12 -1.09
C PRO A 34 41.69 45.21 -2.42
N GLY A 35 41.63 46.40 -3.02
CA GLY A 35 41.01 46.63 -4.33
C GLY A 35 41.77 45.99 -5.48
N ALA A 36 43.11 46.01 -5.43
CA ALA A 36 43.95 45.38 -6.45
C ALA A 36 43.86 43.83 -6.36
N ALA A 37 43.77 43.27 -5.16
CA ALA A 37 43.51 41.84 -4.97
C ALA A 37 42.12 41.43 -5.50
N ALA A 38 41.10 42.26 -5.28
CA ALA A 38 39.76 42.03 -5.82
C ALA A 38 39.72 42.10 -7.35
N ALA A 39 40.42 43.07 -7.94
CA ALA A 39 40.52 43.22 -9.40
C ALA A 39 41.22 42.01 -10.05
N VAL A 40 42.32 41.54 -9.47
CA VAL A 40 43.01 40.33 -9.95
C VAL A 40 42.13 39.09 -9.81
N GLY A 41 41.39 38.96 -8.69
CA GLY A 41 40.43 37.88 -8.50
C GLY A 41 39.31 37.89 -9.56
N ALA A 42 38.74 39.06 -9.84
CA ALA A 42 37.69 39.22 -10.84
C ALA A 42 38.19 38.91 -12.26
N LEU A 43 39.35 39.47 -12.63
CA LEU A 43 39.95 39.25 -13.96
C LEU A 43 40.41 37.81 -14.15
N GLY A 44 41.06 37.21 -13.15
CA GLY A 44 41.48 35.81 -13.17
C GLY A 44 40.28 34.86 -13.23
N GLY A 45 39.25 35.12 -12.43
CA GLY A 45 38.01 34.33 -12.44
C GLY A 45 37.28 34.40 -13.79
N LEU A 46 37.21 35.59 -14.40
CA LEU A 46 36.59 35.78 -15.71
C LEU A 46 37.42 35.14 -16.84
N ALA A 47 38.75 35.26 -16.79
CA ALA A 47 39.62 34.62 -17.78
C ALA A 47 39.50 33.10 -17.74
N VAL A 48 39.57 32.49 -16.54
CA VAL A 48 39.40 31.04 -16.38
C VAL A 48 37.97 30.62 -16.73
N GLY A 49 36.97 31.37 -16.27
CA GLY A 49 35.55 31.09 -16.52
C GLY A 49 35.18 31.14 -18.00
N THR A 50 35.74 32.07 -18.78
CA THR A 50 35.49 32.18 -20.22
C THR A 50 36.14 31.05 -21.01
N ILE A 51 37.35 30.63 -20.65
CA ILE A 51 38.02 29.47 -21.29
C ILE A 51 37.18 28.21 -21.07
N VAL A 52 36.78 27.92 -19.83
CA VAL A 52 35.96 26.74 -19.51
C VAL A 52 34.57 26.87 -20.16
N GLY A 53 33.92 28.02 -20.04
CA GLY A 53 32.62 28.29 -20.64
C GLY A 53 32.62 28.11 -22.16
N ALA A 54 33.67 28.57 -22.85
CA ALA A 54 33.80 28.42 -24.30
C ALA A 54 33.90 26.93 -24.71
N THR A 55 34.67 26.12 -23.96
CA THR A 55 34.76 24.68 -24.24
C THR A 55 33.45 23.95 -24.02
N ILE A 56 32.66 24.33 -23.01
CA ILE A 56 31.32 23.77 -22.77
C ILE A 56 30.34 24.24 -23.87
N ALA A 57 30.40 25.51 -24.26
CA ALA A 57 29.53 26.08 -25.28
C ALA A 57 29.77 25.48 -26.68
N GLN A 58 30.98 24.99 -26.95
CA GLN A 58 31.35 24.34 -28.21
C GLN A 58 30.97 22.85 -28.28
N GLN A 59 30.30 22.30 -27.26
CA GLN A 59 29.86 20.91 -27.31
C GLN A 59 28.75 20.73 -28.35
N PRO A 60 28.85 19.72 -29.24
CA PRO A 60 27.78 19.43 -30.19
C PRO A 60 26.52 19.02 -29.40
N ALA A 61 25.46 19.80 -29.54
CA ALA A 61 24.16 19.45 -29.01
C ALA A 61 23.63 18.24 -29.78
N TYR A 62 23.70 17.05 -29.18
CA TYR A 62 23.01 15.89 -29.71
C TYR A 62 21.51 16.10 -29.52
N ALA A 63 20.82 16.47 -30.60
CA ALA A 63 19.37 16.41 -30.65
C ALA A 63 18.96 14.93 -30.67
N ALA A 64 18.63 14.39 -29.49
CA ALA A 64 17.97 13.11 -29.42
C ALA A 64 16.60 13.24 -30.13
N PRO A 65 16.23 12.30 -31.03
CA PRO A 65 14.88 12.25 -31.57
C PRO A 65 13.86 12.27 -30.44
N ALA A 66 12.75 13.00 -30.64
CA ALA A 66 11.67 13.01 -29.66
C ALA A 66 11.20 11.55 -29.41
N PRO A 67 11.02 11.14 -28.14
CA PRO A 67 10.53 9.80 -27.85
C PRO A 67 9.13 9.63 -28.46
N VAL A 68 8.96 8.62 -29.31
CA VAL A 68 7.65 8.23 -29.83
C VAL A 68 6.98 7.39 -28.75
N TYR A 69 6.03 7.99 -28.04
CA TYR A 69 5.18 7.26 -27.11
C TYR A 69 4.14 6.47 -27.90
N VAL A 70 4.33 5.16 -27.98
CA VAL A 70 3.28 4.25 -28.44
C VAL A 70 2.35 4.03 -27.25
N ALA A 71 1.07 4.32 -27.46
CA ALA A 71 0.05 4.00 -26.47
C ALA A 71 0.08 2.48 -26.20
N PRO A 72 0.06 2.04 -24.93
CA PRO A 72 -0.11 0.63 -24.63
C PRO A 72 -1.35 0.06 -25.33
N PRO A 73 -1.30 -1.21 -25.80
CA PRO A 73 -2.47 -1.84 -26.40
C PRO A 73 -3.66 -1.82 -25.42
N PRO A 74 -4.90 -1.76 -25.93
CA PRO A 74 -6.08 -1.74 -25.08
C PRO A 74 -6.14 -3.00 -24.20
N PRO A 75 -6.65 -2.89 -22.97
CA PRO A 75 -6.81 -4.05 -22.10
C PRO A 75 -7.74 -5.08 -22.75
N PRO A 76 -7.51 -6.39 -22.53
CA PRO A 76 -8.40 -7.41 -23.02
C PRO A 76 -9.82 -7.20 -22.45
N PRO A 77 -10.87 -7.59 -23.21
CA PRO A 77 -12.24 -7.48 -22.72
C PRO A 77 -12.41 -8.34 -21.45
N PRO A 78 -13.27 -7.91 -20.50
CA PRO A 78 -13.51 -8.68 -19.29
C PRO A 78 -14.13 -10.03 -19.63
N THR A 79 -13.43 -11.12 -19.28
CA THR A 79 -13.99 -12.47 -19.35
C THR A 79 -15.08 -12.60 -18.31
N ARG A 80 -16.32 -12.86 -18.74
CA ARG A 80 -17.42 -13.18 -17.82
C ARG A 80 -17.25 -14.62 -17.34
N VAL A 81 -16.95 -14.80 -16.07
CA VAL A 81 -17.01 -16.11 -15.39
C VAL A 81 -18.38 -16.21 -14.74
N TYR A 82 -19.22 -17.10 -15.25
CA TYR A 82 -20.48 -17.44 -14.59
C TYR A 82 -20.17 -18.36 -13.41
N VAL A 83 -20.42 -17.86 -12.19
CA VAL A 83 -20.37 -18.69 -10.99
C VAL A 83 -21.75 -19.25 -10.74
N GLU A 84 -21.84 -20.56 -10.52
CA GLU A 84 -23.08 -21.19 -10.11
C GLU A 84 -23.42 -20.70 -8.69
N GLN A 85 -24.57 -20.02 -8.56
CA GLN A 85 -25.00 -19.50 -7.28
C GLN A 85 -25.43 -20.68 -6.39
N PRO A 86 -24.82 -20.88 -5.21
CA PRO A 86 -25.23 -21.95 -4.32
C PRO A 86 -26.71 -21.77 -3.95
N GLY A 87 -27.51 -22.81 -4.18
CA GLY A 87 -28.94 -22.79 -3.88
C GLY A 87 -29.19 -22.48 -2.40
N THR A 88 -30.22 -21.69 -2.11
CA THR A 88 -30.60 -21.37 -0.74
C THR A 88 -31.16 -22.61 -0.05
N VAL A 89 -30.50 -23.06 1.03
CA VAL A 89 -31.03 -24.13 1.88
C VAL A 89 -32.09 -23.54 2.81
N VAL A 90 -33.35 -23.88 2.57
CA VAL A 90 -34.47 -23.47 3.43
C VAL A 90 -34.69 -24.55 4.48
N TYR A 91 -34.45 -24.24 5.75
CA TYR A 91 -34.74 -25.14 6.86
C TYR A 91 -36.20 -25.00 7.28
N GLU A 92 -37.02 -25.99 6.96
CA GLU A 92 -38.41 -26.03 7.41
C GLU A 92 -38.48 -26.38 8.90
N HIS A 93 -38.93 -25.41 9.71
CA HIS A 93 -39.16 -25.64 11.13
C HIS A 93 -40.56 -26.22 11.33
N HIS A 94 -40.66 -27.54 11.44
CA HIS A 94 -41.91 -28.18 11.84
C HIS A 94 -42.20 -27.84 13.32
N ARG A 95 -43.27 -27.05 13.55
CA ARG A 95 -43.76 -26.85 14.92
C ARG A 95 -44.36 -28.15 15.42
N PRO A 96 -44.05 -28.60 16.65
CA PRO A 96 -44.66 -29.79 17.20
C PRO A 96 -46.17 -29.58 17.33
N ARG A 97 -46.94 -30.54 16.82
CA ARG A 97 -48.40 -30.57 16.98
C ARG A 97 -48.70 -30.77 18.46
N ARG A 98 -49.44 -29.85 19.08
CA ARG A 98 -49.92 -30.05 20.46
C ARG A 98 -50.95 -31.18 20.43
N VAL A 99 -50.62 -32.30 21.05
CA VAL A 99 -51.55 -33.40 21.29
C VAL A 99 -52.10 -33.22 22.70
N TYR A 100 -53.39 -32.94 22.82
CA TYR A 100 -54.07 -32.93 24.10
C TYR A 100 -54.42 -34.38 24.44
N VAL A 101 -53.86 -34.89 25.53
CA VAL A 101 -54.19 -36.21 26.05
C VAL A 101 -55.14 -35.99 27.22
N GLU A 102 -56.41 -36.35 27.02
CA GLU A 102 -57.40 -36.34 28.10
C GLU A 102 -56.98 -37.35 29.17
N ARG A 103 -56.89 -36.90 30.42
CA ARG A 103 -56.55 -37.76 31.56
C ARG A 103 -57.81 -38.13 32.29
N CYS A 104 -58.20 -39.39 32.17
CA CYS A 104 -59.35 -39.95 32.87
C CYS A 104 -58.95 -40.59 34.20
N THR A 105 -59.64 -40.22 35.27
CA THR A 105 -59.52 -40.83 36.61
C THR A 105 -60.85 -41.45 37.00
N THR A 106 -60.82 -42.64 37.61
CA THR A 106 -62.03 -43.29 38.13
C THR A 106 -62.25 -42.87 39.57
N GLU A 107 -63.31 -42.10 39.82
CA GLU A 107 -63.78 -41.77 41.15
C GLU A 107 -64.72 -42.86 41.66
N ARG A 108 -64.51 -43.30 42.91
CA ARG A 108 -65.42 -44.23 43.59
C ARG A 108 -66.08 -43.51 44.75
N TYR A 109 -67.39 -43.61 44.84
CA TYR A 109 -68.18 -42.98 45.89
C TYR A 109 -69.30 -43.91 46.36
N ARG A 110 -69.92 -43.56 47.48
CA ARG A 110 -71.08 -44.29 48.00
C ARG A 110 -72.31 -43.44 47.85
N GLU A 111 -73.36 -44.04 47.32
CA GLU A 111 -74.65 -43.39 47.14
C GLU A 111 -75.70 -44.17 47.93
N TRP A 112 -76.57 -43.45 48.65
CA TRP A 112 -77.63 -44.09 49.40
C TRP A 112 -78.81 -44.38 48.45
N VAL A 113 -79.12 -45.66 48.25
CA VAL A 113 -80.24 -46.09 47.43
C VAL A 113 -81.42 -46.45 48.33
N PRO A 114 -82.56 -45.73 48.26
CA PRO A 114 -83.72 -46.03 49.08
C PRO A 114 -84.18 -47.48 48.93
N GLY A 115 -84.33 -48.19 50.04
CA GLY A 115 -84.70 -49.60 50.09
C GLY A 115 -83.54 -50.61 50.04
N TRP A 116 -82.32 -50.17 49.69
CA TRP A 116 -81.15 -51.05 49.55
C TRP A 116 -79.95 -50.62 50.42
N GLY A 117 -79.88 -49.35 50.81
CA GLY A 117 -78.83 -48.79 51.67
C GLY A 117 -77.68 -48.16 50.89
N TRP A 118 -76.51 -48.02 51.52
CA TRP A 118 -75.33 -47.45 50.87
C TRP A 118 -74.74 -48.40 49.84
N GLU A 119 -74.73 -47.98 48.58
CA GLU A 119 -74.14 -48.74 47.48
C GLU A 119 -72.88 -48.05 46.95
N TYR A 120 -71.84 -48.82 46.64
CA TYR A 120 -70.64 -48.30 46.01
C TYR A 120 -70.84 -48.14 44.51
N ARG A 121 -70.59 -46.94 44.00
CA ARG A 121 -70.62 -46.62 42.57
C ARG A 121 -69.29 -46.04 42.14
N SER A 122 -69.00 -46.17 40.85
CA SER A 122 -67.81 -45.60 40.24
C SER A 122 -68.17 -44.83 38.99
N ARG A 123 -67.56 -43.67 38.78
CA ARG A 123 -67.67 -42.90 37.55
C ARG A 123 -66.28 -42.52 37.04
N GLN A 124 -66.14 -42.41 35.73
CA GLN A 124 -64.91 -41.95 35.10
C GLN A 124 -65.02 -40.45 34.81
N VAL A 125 -64.03 -39.69 35.24
CA VAL A 125 -63.94 -38.24 35.02
C VAL A 125 -62.68 -37.95 34.22
N CYS A 126 -62.83 -37.32 33.06
CA CYS A 126 -61.72 -36.96 32.16
C CYS A 126 -61.50 -35.44 32.17
N ASN A 127 -60.24 -35.00 32.20
CA ASN A 127 -59.81 -33.60 32.10
C ASN A 127 -58.73 -33.41 31.03
#